data_AF-C1CYS1-F1
#
_entry.id   AF-C1CYS1-F1
#
_cell.length_a   1.000
_cell.length_b   1.000
_cell.length_c   1.000
_cell.angle_alpha   90.00
_cell.angle_beta   90.00
_cell.angle_gamma   90.00
#
_symmetry.space_group_name_H-M   'P 1'
#
loop_
_entity.id
_entity.type
_entity.pdbx_description
1 polymer ?
#
loop_
_entity_poly.entity_id
_entity_poly.type
_entity_poly.pdbx_seq_one_letter_code
_entity_poly.pdbx_strand_id
1 'polypeptide(L)'
;MLLKRAPALAALTVTALLLASCDPNRNGTQPPAVTDPAATAPATPVAGQSTEAAALPQAAASASLVVETMLDPKSTDFDPDLRALLNLFPSPSMQSLTQPAQTVGRSLLGAFGLPTPGKLQVQTTTPVTNSPLATGTITFSANGQLTTSPEPRTGLIIRNLKTDVTLQIDWKVNGAQTVWLEQKTHYGTYHTELPTRATATMNHGGKVVAQVTHAMTPGGCLSSGGPDALTLTGWAGRENTPPAKANLSYSWTESGVQLKGAVAYHTKSRVANAAFDVNVTGTTAGRCTPQAFSFTPTRADVSAQVNVPGHNAQATLYLRDLKNMVISDSALKAEQPFKAVSGRINASLSHQGTVALTAFGELASSNVNPLPGDQVKVQYIKGGALVTTTLEALIAP
;
A
#
# COMPACT_ATOMS: atom_id res chain seq x y z
N MET A 1 26.32 32.81 5.79
CA MET A 1 24.84 32.84 5.68
C MET A 1 24.46 31.84 4.60
N LEU A 2 24.33 30.53 4.87
CA LEU A 2 23.72 29.83 6.02
C LEU A 2 22.21 30.10 6.16
N LEU A 3 21.45 29.03 5.88
CA LEU A 3 20.05 28.70 6.17
C LEU A 3 19.10 29.82 6.64
N LYS A 4 17.99 29.97 5.90
CA LYS A 4 16.63 29.84 6.47
C LYS A 4 15.55 29.69 5.38
N ARG A 5 14.46 29.01 5.76
CA ARG A 5 13.20 28.80 4.99
C ARG A 5 13.24 27.84 3.79
N ALA A 6 13.30 26.54 4.07
CA ALA A 6 12.73 25.50 3.20
C ALA A 6 11.85 24.47 3.96
N PRO A 7 10.80 24.88 4.74
CA PRO A 7 10.00 23.98 5.56
C PRO A 7 8.63 23.72 4.93
N ALA A 8 8.60 22.92 3.85
CA ALA A 8 7.35 22.54 3.18
C ALA A 8 7.47 21.23 2.37
N LEU A 9 8.54 21.05 1.58
CA LEU A 9 8.71 19.89 0.68
C LEU A 9 9.05 18.57 1.39
N ALA A 10 9.23 18.57 2.72
CA ALA A 10 9.66 17.41 3.52
C ALA A 10 8.51 16.65 4.20
N ALA A 11 7.24 16.99 3.93
CA ALA A 11 6.08 16.45 4.68
C ALA A 11 5.17 15.49 3.91
N LEU A 12 5.34 15.35 2.58
CA LEU A 12 4.43 14.57 1.71
C LEU A 12 5.15 13.65 0.71
N THR A 13 6.47 13.77 0.57
CA THR A 13 7.34 12.81 -0.15
C THR A 13 7.86 11.69 0.76
N VAL A 14 7.86 11.92 2.08
CA VAL A 14 8.57 11.10 3.07
C VAL A 14 7.81 9.83 3.45
N THR A 15 6.47 9.84 3.45
CA THR A 15 5.65 8.67 3.86
C THR A 15 5.64 7.55 2.82
N ALA A 16 5.95 7.84 1.56
CA ALA A 16 6.05 6.82 0.50
C ALA A 16 7.44 6.16 0.47
N LEU A 17 8.52 6.94 0.60
CA LEU A 17 9.89 6.41 0.50
C LEU A 17 10.43 5.76 1.79
N LEU A 18 9.72 5.81 2.92
CA LEU A 18 10.14 5.14 4.17
C LEU A 18 9.54 3.75 4.42
N LEU A 19 8.61 3.29 3.57
CA LEU A 19 8.08 1.91 3.61
C LEU A 19 8.00 1.23 2.24
N ALA A 20 8.22 1.94 1.13
CA ALA A 20 8.24 1.36 -0.21
C ALA A 20 9.65 0.97 -0.67
N SER A 21 10.06 -0.23 -0.26
CA SER A 21 11.02 -1.04 -1.01
C SER A 21 10.56 -2.49 -0.77
N CYS A 22 9.88 -3.18 -1.72
CA CYS A 22 10.45 -4.18 -2.68
C CYS A 22 9.51 -5.49 -2.88
N ASP A 23 9.39 -6.19 -4.03
CA ASP A 23 8.49 -7.36 -4.44
C ASP A 23 8.98 -8.86 -4.14
N PRO A 24 8.81 -9.99 -4.93
CA PRO A 24 9.20 -11.36 -4.49
C PRO A 24 9.79 -12.36 -5.55
N ASN A 25 10.21 -13.58 -5.15
CA ASN A 25 9.66 -14.87 -5.68
C ASN A 25 10.30 -16.15 -5.10
N ARG A 26 9.64 -17.30 -5.33
CA ARG A 26 10.02 -18.65 -4.86
C ARG A 26 9.86 -19.71 -5.97
N ASN A 27 10.65 -20.78 -5.89
CA ASN A 27 10.36 -22.18 -6.27
C ASN A 27 11.57 -23.02 -5.79
N GLY A 28 11.46 -24.21 -5.18
CA GLY A 28 10.31 -25.01 -4.75
C GLY A 28 10.81 -26.16 -3.84
N THR A 29 9.98 -27.20 -3.63
CA THR A 29 10.18 -28.38 -2.74
C THR A 29 10.32 -28.08 -1.22
N GLN A 30 10.13 -29.12 -0.40
CA GLN A 30 9.92 -29.02 1.06
C GLN A 30 11.26 -29.11 1.83
N PRO A 31 11.72 -28.03 2.52
CA PRO A 31 13.03 -28.02 3.18
C PRO A 31 13.05 -28.75 4.55
N PRO A 32 14.24 -28.94 5.16
CA PRO A 32 14.40 -29.48 6.51
C PRO A 32 13.79 -28.57 7.60
N ALA A 33 13.86 -29.02 8.86
CA ALA A 33 13.36 -28.31 10.03
C ALA A 33 13.75 -26.82 10.01
N VAL A 34 12.75 -25.94 9.98
CA VAL A 34 12.93 -24.51 9.73
C VAL A 34 13.61 -23.84 10.91
N THR A 35 14.91 -23.58 10.78
CA THR A 35 15.58 -22.53 11.57
C THR A 35 14.89 -21.20 11.28
N ASP A 36 14.45 -20.50 12.33
CA ASP A 36 13.82 -19.19 12.16
C ASP A 36 14.84 -18.24 11.49
N PRO A 37 14.51 -17.58 10.36
CA PRO A 37 15.44 -16.69 9.67
C PRO A 37 15.96 -15.56 10.57
N ALA A 38 15.25 -15.19 11.63
CA ALA A 38 15.72 -14.21 12.61
C ALA A 38 16.85 -14.72 13.53
N ALA A 39 17.05 -16.04 13.65
CA ALA A 39 18.09 -16.62 14.51
C ALA A 39 19.49 -16.63 13.84
N THR A 40 19.56 -16.63 12.52
CA THR A 40 20.81 -16.66 11.75
C THR A 40 21.20 -15.25 11.32
N ALA A 41 22.35 -14.76 11.76
CA ALA A 41 22.86 -13.44 11.34
C ALA A 41 22.97 -13.34 9.80
N PRO A 42 22.52 -12.24 9.18
CA PRO A 42 22.67 -12.03 7.73
C PRO A 42 24.14 -12.05 7.29
N ALA A 43 24.37 -12.40 6.02
CA ALA A 43 25.70 -12.34 5.42
C ALA A 43 26.25 -10.91 5.42
N THR A 44 27.45 -10.73 5.98
CA THR A 44 28.15 -9.44 6.09
C THR A 44 28.37 -8.79 4.71
N PRO A 45 28.22 -7.46 4.57
CA PRO A 45 28.64 -6.75 3.36
C PRO A 45 30.14 -6.95 3.06
N VAL A 46 30.49 -7.12 1.77
CA VAL A 46 31.84 -7.42 1.32
C VAL A 46 32.40 -6.24 0.52
N ALA A 47 33.53 -5.70 0.97
CA ALA A 47 34.24 -4.62 0.30
C ALA A 47 34.56 -4.99 -1.16
N GLY A 48 34.30 -4.07 -2.10
CA GLY A 48 34.51 -4.29 -3.54
C GLY A 48 33.46 -5.17 -4.24
N GLN A 49 32.45 -5.68 -3.51
CA GLN A 49 31.30 -6.41 -4.09
C GLN A 49 29.98 -5.73 -3.74
N SER A 50 29.80 -5.39 -2.46
CA SER A 50 28.63 -4.70 -1.93
C SER A 50 28.62 -3.22 -2.35
N THR A 51 27.43 -2.71 -2.67
CA THR A 51 27.23 -1.28 -2.93
C THR A 51 27.46 -0.45 -1.66
N GLU A 52 28.19 0.65 -1.76
CA GLU A 52 28.40 1.55 -0.62
C GLU A 52 27.12 2.22 -0.15
N ALA A 53 26.97 2.41 1.17
CA ALA A 53 25.82 3.07 1.76
C ALA A 53 25.61 4.49 1.23
N ALA A 54 26.70 5.21 0.89
CA ALA A 54 26.64 6.54 0.29
C ALA A 54 26.11 6.56 -1.16
N ALA A 55 26.18 5.44 -1.88
CA ALA A 55 25.72 5.32 -3.26
C ALA A 55 24.23 4.89 -3.36
N LEU A 56 23.67 4.27 -2.31
CA LEU A 56 22.28 3.80 -2.29
C LEU A 56 21.23 4.90 -2.63
N PRO A 57 21.34 6.15 -2.14
CA PRO A 57 20.40 7.22 -2.53
C PRO A 57 20.47 7.57 -4.02
N GLN A 58 21.66 7.51 -4.63
CA GLN A 58 21.84 7.75 -6.06
C GLN A 58 21.30 6.59 -6.90
N ALA A 59 21.48 5.34 -6.45
CA ALA A 59 20.87 4.17 -7.07
C ALA A 59 19.33 4.26 -7.03
N ALA A 60 18.74 4.63 -5.88
CA ALA A 60 17.30 4.83 -5.75
C ALA A 60 16.77 5.94 -6.68
N ALA A 61 17.47 7.08 -6.76
CA ALA A 61 17.11 8.16 -7.70
C ALA A 61 17.22 7.73 -9.17
N SER A 62 18.24 6.93 -9.52
CA SER A 62 18.39 6.36 -10.86
C SER A 62 17.27 5.37 -11.19
N ALA A 63 16.91 4.46 -10.27
CA ALA A 63 15.80 3.55 -10.42
C ALA A 63 14.46 4.29 -10.60
N SER A 64 14.25 5.38 -9.84
CA SER A 64 13.06 6.25 -9.97
C SER A 64 12.97 6.85 -11.37
N LEU A 65 14.08 7.41 -11.89
CA LEU A 65 14.14 7.95 -13.25
C LEU A 65 13.88 6.88 -14.32
N VAL A 66 14.39 5.65 -14.14
CA VAL A 66 14.08 4.54 -15.07
C VAL A 66 12.57 4.25 -15.07
N VAL A 67 11.93 4.19 -13.90
CA VAL A 67 10.46 4.02 -13.79
C VAL A 67 9.71 5.18 -14.45
N GLU A 68 10.12 6.44 -14.26
CA GLU A 68 9.53 7.60 -14.94
C GLU A 68 9.61 7.47 -16.47
N THR A 69 10.77 7.06 -17.04
CA THR A 69 10.91 6.83 -18.49
C THR A 69 10.18 5.58 -19.00
N MET A 70 9.70 4.70 -18.12
CA MET A 70 8.81 3.58 -18.45
C MET A 70 7.34 4.00 -18.43
N LEU A 71 6.99 5.01 -17.62
CA LEU A 71 5.64 5.56 -17.46
C LEU A 71 5.32 6.72 -18.42
N ASP A 72 6.30 7.31 -19.11
CA ASP A 72 6.04 8.36 -20.11
C ASP A 72 5.25 7.81 -21.32
N PRO A 73 3.99 8.24 -21.55
CA PRO A 73 3.17 7.76 -22.65
C PRO A 73 3.65 8.23 -24.03
N LYS A 74 4.64 9.13 -24.12
CA LYS A 74 5.28 9.56 -25.37
C LYS A 74 6.47 8.67 -25.77
N SER A 75 7.07 7.94 -24.82
CA SER A 75 8.22 7.06 -25.06
C SER A 75 7.94 6.03 -26.17
N THR A 76 8.89 5.83 -27.08
CA THR A 76 8.73 4.86 -28.19
C THR A 76 8.57 3.42 -27.69
N ASP A 77 9.13 3.12 -26.52
CA ASP A 77 9.07 1.85 -25.81
C ASP A 77 7.74 1.63 -25.06
N PHE A 78 6.97 2.67 -24.74
CA PHE A 78 5.72 2.56 -23.97
C PHE A 78 4.73 1.58 -24.61
N ASP A 79 4.01 0.81 -23.78
CA ASP A 79 3.14 -0.28 -24.24
C ASP A 79 1.96 0.24 -25.11
N PRO A 80 1.68 -0.39 -26.26
CA PRO A 80 0.68 0.10 -27.20
C PRO A 80 -0.76 0.02 -26.68
N ASP A 81 -1.10 -0.98 -25.85
CA ASP A 81 -2.45 -1.15 -25.32
C ASP A 81 -2.71 -0.19 -24.15
N LEU A 82 -1.68 0.10 -23.33
CA LEU A 82 -1.76 1.21 -22.37
C LEU A 82 -1.86 2.57 -23.06
N ARG A 83 -1.19 2.77 -24.22
CA ARG A 83 -1.33 4.00 -25.01
C ARG A 83 -2.73 4.12 -25.59
N ALA A 84 -3.30 3.04 -26.10
CA ALA A 84 -4.68 3.01 -26.56
C ALA A 84 -5.66 3.38 -25.42
N LEU A 85 -5.49 2.77 -24.24
CA LEU A 85 -6.28 3.06 -23.04
C LEU A 85 -6.18 4.53 -22.60
N LEU A 86 -4.97 5.11 -22.55
CA LEU A 86 -4.78 6.51 -22.20
C LEU A 86 -5.43 7.48 -23.20
N ASN A 87 -5.43 7.13 -24.50
CA ASN A 87 -6.07 7.94 -25.54
C ASN A 87 -7.62 7.98 -25.43
N LEU A 88 -8.24 7.08 -24.66
CA LEU A 88 -9.69 7.12 -24.39
C LEU A 88 -10.08 8.27 -23.46
N PHE A 89 -9.11 8.84 -22.73
CA PHE A 89 -9.30 9.94 -21.79
C PHE A 89 -8.69 11.22 -22.38
N PRO A 90 -9.52 12.13 -22.95
CA PRO A 90 -9.00 13.32 -23.62
C PRO A 90 -8.27 14.25 -22.64
N SER A 91 -6.94 14.25 -22.76
CA SER A 91 -6.01 15.09 -21.99
C SER A 91 -6.13 14.98 -20.47
N PRO A 92 -5.45 13.99 -19.84
CA PRO A 92 -4.94 14.24 -18.50
C PRO A 92 -3.99 15.45 -18.57
N SER A 93 -4.36 16.56 -17.93
CA SER A 93 -3.31 17.30 -17.22
C SER A 93 -2.60 16.28 -16.32
N MET A 94 -1.26 16.21 -16.35
CA MET A 94 -0.51 15.18 -15.62
C MET A 94 -0.47 15.49 -14.12
N GLN A 95 -1.65 15.44 -13.53
CA GLN A 95 -1.87 15.02 -12.17
C GLN A 95 -1.13 13.69 -11.99
N SER A 96 0.00 13.75 -11.27
CA SER A 96 0.90 12.63 -10.92
C SER A 96 0.10 11.39 -10.53
N LEU A 97 0.59 10.17 -10.73
CA LEU A 97 -0.14 8.92 -10.40
C LEU A 97 -0.74 8.87 -8.98
N THR A 98 -0.20 9.66 -8.04
CA THR A 98 -0.82 9.95 -6.74
C THR A 98 -2.24 10.51 -6.83
N GLN A 99 -2.53 11.35 -7.83
CA GLN A 99 -3.81 12.03 -8.05
C GLN A 99 -4.85 11.22 -8.84
N PRO A 100 -4.56 10.37 -9.84
CA PRO A 100 -5.48 9.33 -10.29
C PRO A 100 -5.82 8.34 -9.18
N ALA A 101 -4.85 7.94 -8.34
CA ALA A 101 -5.16 7.16 -7.14
C ALA A 101 -6.09 7.93 -6.18
N GLN A 102 -5.88 9.24 -5.98
CA GLN A 102 -6.78 10.09 -5.18
C GLN A 102 -8.10 10.45 -5.87
N THR A 103 -8.22 10.47 -7.21
CA THR A 103 -9.44 10.91 -7.91
C THR A 103 -10.29 9.73 -8.36
N VAL A 104 -9.72 8.59 -8.75
CA VAL A 104 -10.44 7.32 -8.78
C VAL A 104 -10.79 6.91 -7.35
N GLY A 105 -9.86 7.08 -6.39
CA GLY A 105 -10.14 6.87 -4.97
C GLY A 105 -11.24 7.78 -4.42
N ARG A 106 -11.25 9.08 -4.74
CA ARG A 106 -12.33 10.02 -4.35
C ARG A 106 -13.59 9.90 -5.20
N SER A 107 -13.54 9.37 -6.41
CA SER A 107 -14.75 9.06 -7.20
C SER A 107 -15.40 7.77 -6.71
N LEU A 108 -14.60 6.79 -6.26
CA LEU A 108 -15.09 5.63 -5.51
C LEU A 108 -15.66 6.07 -4.15
N LEU A 109 -14.91 6.79 -3.32
CA LEU A 109 -15.40 7.31 -2.02
C LEU A 109 -16.57 8.31 -2.17
N GLY A 110 -16.67 9.00 -3.31
CA GLY A 110 -17.80 9.89 -3.65
C GLY A 110 -19.03 9.12 -4.15
N ALA A 111 -18.84 8.05 -4.94
CA ALA A 111 -19.90 7.11 -5.31
C ALA A 111 -20.34 6.24 -4.11
N PHE A 112 -19.45 6.00 -3.15
CA PHE A 112 -19.74 5.47 -1.81
C PHE A 112 -20.18 6.58 -0.82
N GLY A 113 -20.67 7.72 -1.33
CA GLY A 113 -21.58 8.57 -0.58
C GLY A 113 -21.00 9.37 0.59
N LEU A 114 -19.74 9.85 0.51
CA LEU A 114 -19.27 10.93 1.40
C LEU A 114 -19.67 12.31 0.83
N PRO A 115 -20.72 12.98 1.35
CA PRO A 115 -21.10 14.31 0.87
C PRO A 115 -20.04 15.35 1.25
N THR A 116 -19.69 16.21 0.28
CA THR A 116 -18.97 17.45 0.59
C THR A 116 -19.84 18.37 1.45
N PRO A 117 -19.26 19.14 2.40
CA PRO A 117 -20.02 19.99 3.31
C PRO A 117 -20.63 21.20 2.59
N GLY A 118 -21.80 21.02 2.00
CA GLY A 118 -22.68 22.10 1.55
C GLY A 118 -23.16 22.93 2.75
N LYS A 119 -23.38 24.24 2.53
CA LYS A 119 -23.82 25.15 3.59
C LYS A 119 -25.27 24.86 4.01
N LEU A 120 -25.49 24.81 5.32
CA LEU A 120 -26.77 24.47 5.94
C LEU A 120 -27.87 25.49 5.63
N GLN A 121 -29.09 24.96 5.42
CA GLN A 121 -30.28 25.49 6.08
C GLN A 121 -30.81 24.42 7.04
N VAL A 122 -31.38 24.84 8.16
CA VAL A 122 -31.72 23.95 9.28
C VAL A 122 -33.18 23.52 9.21
N GLN A 123 -33.43 22.21 9.20
CA GLN A 123 -34.69 21.64 9.69
C GLN A 123 -34.41 20.44 10.59
N THR A 124 -34.92 20.50 11.81
CA THR A 124 -34.76 19.47 12.83
C THR A 124 -35.75 18.33 12.63
N THR A 125 -35.31 17.32 11.88
CA THR A 125 -35.63 15.92 12.19
C THR A 125 -34.29 15.18 12.34
N THR A 126 -34.30 13.92 12.76
CA THR A 126 -33.13 13.03 12.66
C THR A 126 -33.45 11.92 11.65
N PRO A 127 -33.31 12.17 10.33
CA PRO A 127 -33.54 11.14 9.34
C PRO A 127 -32.37 10.17 9.34
N VAL A 128 -32.65 8.88 9.51
CA VAL A 128 -31.68 7.84 9.12
C VAL A 128 -31.57 7.93 7.60
N THR A 129 -30.42 8.38 7.11
CA THR A 129 -30.22 8.66 5.68
C THR A 129 -29.52 7.48 5.03
N ASN A 130 -30.27 6.72 4.22
CA ASN A 130 -29.76 5.53 3.55
C ASN A 130 -29.22 5.87 2.16
N SER A 131 -27.94 5.54 1.92
CA SER A 131 -27.27 5.61 0.62
C SER A 131 -27.01 4.18 0.11
N PRO A 132 -27.96 3.55 -0.61
CA PRO A 132 -27.75 2.25 -1.26
C PRO A 132 -26.72 2.37 -2.40
N LEU A 133 -26.25 1.22 -2.91
CA LEU A 133 -25.35 1.22 -4.07
C LEU A 133 -26.07 1.70 -5.35
N ALA A 134 -25.36 2.46 -6.16
CA ALA A 134 -25.85 2.93 -7.45
C ALA A 134 -26.08 1.75 -8.41
N THR A 135 -27.25 1.68 -9.02
CA THR A 135 -27.65 0.59 -9.93
C THR A 135 -28.19 1.13 -11.25
N GLY A 136 -28.28 0.26 -12.27
CA GLY A 136 -28.83 0.60 -13.57
C GLY A 136 -27.78 0.92 -14.63
N THR A 137 -28.23 1.42 -15.78
CA THR A 137 -27.36 1.84 -16.89
C THR A 137 -27.52 3.33 -17.16
N ILE A 138 -26.40 4.06 -17.18
CA ILE A 138 -26.29 5.44 -17.64
C ILE A 138 -25.62 5.42 -19.02
N THR A 139 -26.23 6.04 -20.03
CA THR A 139 -25.69 6.10 -21.39
C THR A 139 -25.58 7.55 -21.86
N PHE A 140 -24.36 7.93 -22.23
CA PHE A 140 -24.06 9.14 -23.00
C PHE A 140 -24.04 8.78 -24.48
N SER A 141 -24.99 9.30 -25.26
CA SER A 141 -25.07 9.07 -26.70
C SER A 141 -24.08 9.95 -27.48
N ALA A 142 -23.85 9.62 -28.75
CA ALA A 142 -22.88 10.34 -29.60
C ALA A 142 -23.19 11.84 -29.78
N ASN A 143 -24.47 12.23 -29.68
CA ASN A 143 -24.95 13.62 -29.71
C ASN A 143 -24.97 14.30 -28.33
N GLY A 144 -24.42 13.67 -27.28
CA GLY A 144 -24.32 14.24 -25.93
C GLY A 144 -25.59 14.19 -25.08
N GLN A 145 -26.64 13.50 -25.53
CA GLN A 145 -27.82 13.26 -24.68
C GLN A 145 -27.52 12.21 -23.61
N LEU A 146 -28.19 12.34 -22.47
CA LEU A 146 -28.14 11.39 -21.35
C LEU A 146 -29.41 10.55 -21.36
N THR A 147 -29.26 9.22 -21.42
CA THR A 147 -30.36 8.29 -21.16
C THR A 147 -30.02 7.38 -19.99
N THR A 148 -31.04 6.95 -19.25
CA THR A 148 -30.91 6.08 -18.08
C THR A 148 -31.87 4.90 -18.18
N SER A 149 -31.48 3.78 -17.57
CA SER A 149 -32.27 2.55 -17.45
C SER A 149 -32.12 2.00 -16.02
N PRO A 150 -33.19 1.46 -15.40
CA PRO A 150 -33.11 0.90 -14.04
C PRO A 150 -32.36 -0.44 -13.96
N GLU A 151 -32.02 -1.06 -15.09
CA GLU A 151 -31.28 -2.33 -15.12
C GLU A 151 -29.81 -2.14 -15.55
N PRO A 152 -28.84 -2.90 -14.99
CA PRO A 152 -29.05 -4.01 -14.06
C PRO A 152 -29.22 -3.57 -12.59
N ARG A 153 -30.07 -4.28 -11.82
CA ARG A 153 -30.17 -4.11 -10.36
C ARG A 153 -28.96 -4.60 -9.56
N THR A 154 -28.04 -5.35 -10.17
CA THR A 154 -26.84 -5.91 -9.53
C THR A 154 -25.62 -4.99 -9.60
N GLY A 155 -25.64 -3.97 -10.46
CA GLY A 155 -24.43 -3.24 -10.86
C GLY A 155 -24.74 -1.87 -11.48
N LEU A 156 -23.71 -1.09 -11.73
CA LEU A 156 -23.79 0.17 -12.47
C LEU A 156 -23.07 0.01 -13.82
N ILE A 157 -23.73 0.35 -14.92
CA ILE A 157 -23.11 0.41 -16.25
C ILE A 157 -23.10 1.85 -16.72
N ILE A 158 -21.92 2.38 -17.07
CA ILE A 158 -21.73 3.71 -17.67
C ILE A 158 -21.21 3.53 -19.10
N ARG A 159 -22.02 3.88 -20.09
CA ARG A 159 -21.71 3.77 -21.53
C ARG A 159 -21.46 5.15 -22.13
N ASN A 160 -20.39 5.31 -22.89
CA ASN A 160 -20.13 6.46 -23.73
C ASN A 160 -20.05 6.02 -25.19
N LEU A 161 -21.14 6.20 -25.93
CA LEU A 161 -21.28 5.77 -27.32
C LEU A 161 -20.48 6.66 -28.30
N LYS A 162 -19.94 7.79 -27.84
CA LYS A 162 -19.03 8.63 -28.65
C LYS A 162 -17.61 8.07 -28.70
N THR A 163 -17.17 7.40 -27.63
CA THR A 163 -15.81 6.85 -27.48
C THR A 163 -15.76 5.33 -27.47
N ASP A 164 -16.91 4.66 -27.68
CA ASP A 164 -17.10 3.21 -27.50
C ASP A 164 -16.57 2.67 -26.16
N VAL A 165 -16.71 3.45 -25.08
CA VAL A 165 -16.26 3.03 -23.74
C VAL A 165 -17.46 2.58 -22.90
N THR A 166 -17.36 1.41 -22.27
CA THR A 166 -18.31 0.97 -21.25
C THR A 166 -17.57 0.58 -19.97
N LEU A 167 -17.78 1.36 -18.91
CA LEU A 167 -17.43 0.97 -17.54
C LEU A 167 -18.61 0.20 -16.94
N GLN A 168 -18.44 -1.08 -16.67
CA GLN A 168 -19.38 -1.90 -15.92
C GLN A 168 -18.83 -2.11 -14.51
N ILE A 169 -19.67 -1.99 -13.48
CA ILE A 169 -19.28 -2.25 -12.10
C ILE A 169 -20.32 -3.17 -11.47
N ASP A 170 -19.94 -4.43 -11.24
CA ASP A 170 -20.82 -5.46 -10.70
C ASP A 170 -20.65 -5.56 -9.18
N TRP A 171 -21.71 -5.23 -8.44
CA TRP A 171 -21.84 -5.48 -6.99
C TRP A 171 -22.74 -6.72 -6.75
N LYS A 172 -23.23 -6.92 -5.51
CA LYS A 172 -23.96 -8.13 -5.11
C LYS A 172 -25.34 -7.87 -4.48
N VAL A 173 -26.31 -7.45 -5.30
CA VAL A 173 -27.72 -7.24 -4.93
C VAL A 173 -28.61 -7.86 -6.03
N ASN A 174 -29.39 -8.93 -5.87
CA ASN A 174 -29.89 -9.63 -4.68
C ASN A 174 -29.45 -11.11 -4.61
N GLY A 175 -28.17 -11.33 -4.36
CA GLY A 175 -27.65 -12.64 -3.91
C GLY A 175 -26.78 -12.56 -2.65
N ALA A 176 -26.55 -11.34 -2.12
CA ALA A 176 -25.62 -10.99 -1.04
C ALA A 176 -24.14 -11.39 -1.33
N GLN A 177 -23.16 -10.55 -1.01
CA GLN A 177 -23.06 -9.78 0.22
C GLN A 177 -22.73 -8.30 -0.05
N THR A 178 -23.58 -7.44 0.51
CA THR A 178 -23.30 -6.06 0.86
C THR A 178 -23.39 -5.92 2.38
N VAL A 179 -22.89 -4.82 2.93
CA VAL A 179 -23.05 -4.45 4.35
C VAL A 179 -23.36 -2.97 4.48
N TRP A 180 -24.16 -2.61 5.48
CA TRP A 180 -24.44 -1.21 5.79
C TRP A 180 -23.42 -0.67 6.79
N LEU A 181 -22.67 0.34 6.35
CA LEU A 181 -21.79 1.14 7.20
C LEU A 181 -22.63 2.18 7.94
N GLU A 182 -22.76 2.02 9.26
CA GLU A 182 -23.36 3.05 10.11
C GLU A 182 -22.32 4.12 10.48
N GLN A 183 -22.62 5.38 10.14
CA GLN A 183 -21.88 6.56 10.58
C GLN A 183 -22.77 7.45 11.44
N LYS A 184 -22.32 7.80 12.64
CA LYS A 184 -23.00 8.74 13.54
C LYS A 184 -22.28 10.08 13.52
N THR A 185 -23.04 11.14 13.27
CA THR A 185 -22.54 12.52 13.22
C THR A 185 -23.39 13.42 14.10
N HIS A 186 -22.97 14.66 14.31
CA HIS A 186 -23.81 15.67 14.97
C HIS A 186 -25.13 15.97 14.21
N TYR A 187 -25.19 15.65 12.91
CA TYR A 187 -26.36 15.88 12.05
C TYR A 187 -27.31 14.68 11.96
N GLY A 188 -26.96 13.54 12.58
CA GLY A 188 -27.76 12.31 12.55
C GLY A 188 -26.96 11.06 12.14
N THR A 189 -27.70 10.00 11.87
CA THR A 189 -27.16 8.68 11.46
C THR A 189 -27.27 8.51 9.95
N TYR A 190 -26.16 8.13 9.32
CA TYR A 190 -26.08 7.81 7.90
C TYR A 190 -25.76 6.32 7.75
N HIS A 191 -26.47 5.65 6.85
CA HIS A 191 -26.25 4.25 6.49
C HIS A 191 -25.80 4.18 5.04
N THR A 192 -24.55 3.81 4.78
CA THR A 192 -24.01 3.64 3.43
C THR A 192 -23.87 2.16 3.09
N GLU A 193 -24.44 1.70 1.98
CA GLU A 193 -24.24 0.33 1.52
C GLU A 193 -22.86 0.16 0.89
N LEU A 194 -22.12 -0.84 1.34
CA LEU A 194 -20.80 -1.21 0.84
C LEU A 194 -20.79 -2.65 0.32
N PRO A 195 -20.23 -2.92 -0.87
CA PRO A 195 -20.07 -4.27 -1.38
C PRO A 195 -18.94 -5.01 -0.66
N THR A 196 -19.18 -6.26 -0.22
CA THR A 196 -18.08 -7.12 0.27
C THR A 196 -17.29 -7.75 -0.88
N ARG A 197 -17.80 -7.66 -2.11
CA ARG A 197 -17.07 -7.90 -3.35
C ARG A 197 -17.70 -7.09 -4.48
N ALA A 198 -16.88 -6.46 -5.31
CA ALA A 198 -17.30 -5.93 -6.60
C ALA A 198 -16.17 -6.06 -7.63
N THR A 199 -16.54 -5.98 -8.91
CA THR A 199 -15.58 -5.90 -10.02
C THR A 199 -15.98 -4.73 -10.91
N ALA A 200 -15.05 -3.79 -11.11
CA ALA A 200 -15.11 -2.75 -12.12
C ALA A 200 -14.35 -3.22 -13.37
N THR A 201 -15.03 -3.24 -14.52
CA THR A 201 -14.52 -3.74 -15.81
C THR A 201 -14.69 -2.64 -16.86
N MET A 202 -13.60 -2.23 -17.49
CA MET A 202 -13.61 -1.25 -18.57
C MET A 202 -13.52 -1.96 -19.91
N ASN A 203 -14.51 -1.73 -20.76
CA ASN A 203 -14.60 -2.27 -22.11
C ASN A 203 -14.42 -1.17 -23.16
N HIS A 204 -13.73 -1.49 -24.25
CA HIS A 204 -13.59 -0.64 -25.44
C HIS A 204 -13.37 -1.52 -26.69
N GLY A 205 -14.01 -1.22 -27.81
CA GLY A 205 -13.90 -2.01 -29.04
C GLY A 205 -14.37 -3.46 -28.88
N GLY A 206 -15.36 -3.69 -28.00
CA GLY A 206 -15.85 -5.02 -27.64
C GLY A 206 -14.89 -5.89 -26.81
N LYS A 207 -13.83 -5.31 -26.22
CA LYS A 207 -12.82 -6.03 -25.41
C LYS A 207 -12.67 -5.41 -24.03
N VAL A 208 -12.35 -6.21 -23.01
CA VAL A 208 -11.90 -5.68 -21.72
C VAL A 208 -10.48 -5.11 -21.87
N VAL A 209 -10.30 -3.85 -21.46
CA VAL A 209 -9.03 -3.11 -21.51
C VAL A 209 -8.47 -2.73 -20.15
N ALA A 210 -9.28 -2.86 -19.09
CA ALA A 210 -8.84 -2.81 -17.69
C ALA A 210 -9.88 -3.46 -16.78
N GLN A 211 -9.44 -3.98 -15.62
CA GLN A 211 -10.31 -4.48 -14.57
C GLN A 211 -9.73 -4.15 -13.19
N VAL A 212 -10.59 -3.89 -12.20
CA VAL A 212 -10.26 -3.89 -10.78
C VAL A 212 -11.33 -4.68 -10.04
N THR A 213 -10.94 -5.69 -9.27
CA THR A 213 -11.79 -6.44 -8.34
C THR A 213 -11.37 -6.12 -6.91
N HIS A 214 -12.33 -5.90 -6.03
CA HIS A 214 -12.09 -5.87 -4.58
C HIS A 214 -12.87 -6.97 -3.88
N ALA A 215 -12.38 -7.41 -2.73
CA ALA A 215 -13.16 -8.17 -1.76
C ALA A 215 -12.82 -7.72 -0.33
N MET A 216 -13.77 -7.78 0.57
CA MET A 216 -13.67 -7.24 1.93
C MET A 216 -14.35 -8.18 2.93
N THR A 217 -13.70 -8.45 4.06
CA THR A 217 -14.33 -9.07 5.23
C THR A 217 -14.74 -7.94 6.20
N PRO A 218 -16.04 -7.63 6.36
CA PRO A 218 -16.51 -6.45 7.10
C PRO A 218 -15.99 -6.34 8.53
N GLY A 219 -16.03 -7.43 9.28
CA GLY A 219 -15.67 -7.44 10.71
C GLY A 219 -16.60 -6.67 11.62
N GLY A 220 -16.37 -6.79 12.94
CA GLY A 220 -17.13 -6.09 13.96
C GLY A 220 -16.83 -4.59 14.06
N CYS A 221 -15.66 -4.15 13.55
CA CYS A 221 -15.16 -2.78 13.72
C CYS A 221 -15.23 -1.91 12.44
N LEU A 222 -16.01 -2.29 11.41
CA LEU A 222 -15.98 -1.61 10.10
C LEU A 222 -16.16 -0.08 10.18
N SER A 223 -17.00 0.40 11.10
CA SER A 223 -17.32 1.83 11.31
C SER A 223 -16.25 2.63 12.08
N SER A 224 -15.18 2.00 12.55
CA SER A 224 -14.20 2.61 13.46
C SER A 224 -12.75 2.20 13.19
N GLY A 225 -12.49 0.89 13.07
CA GLY A 225 -11.18 0.30 12.78
C GLY A 225 -11.05 -0.27 11.36
N GLY A 226 -12.07 -0.07 10.50
CA GLY A 226 -12.11 -0.65 9.16
C GLY A 226 -12.28 -2.17 9.14
N PRO A 227 -12.18 -2.80 7.95
CA PRO A 227 -12.48 -4.23 7.78
C PRO A 227 -11.44 -5.16 8.42
N ASP A 228 -11.83 -6.41 8.65
CA ASP A 228 -10.95 -7.50 9.08
C ASP A 228 -10.05 -8.01 7.95
N ALA A 229 -10.49 -7.84 6.69
CA ALA A 229 -9.65 -8.06 5.52
C ALA A 229 -10.10 -7.20 4.34
N LEU A 230 -9.17 -6.85 3.47
CA LEU A 230 -9.40 -6.19 2.20
C LEU A 230 -8.42 -6.75 1.16
N THR A 231 -8.91 -7.19 0.01
CA THR A 231 -8.10 -7.45 -1.18
C THR A 231 -8.54 -6.54 -2.31
N LEU A 232 -7.56 -6.09 -3.09
CA LEU A 232 -7.72 -5.28 -4.30
C LEU A 232 -6.79 -5.87 -5.35
N THR A 233 -7.33 -6.35 -6.46
CA THR A 233 -6.55 -6.88 -7.60
C THR A 233 -7.00 -6.17 -8.87
N GLY A 234 -6.06 -5.70 -9.67
CA GLY A 234 -6.37 -4.94 -10.87
C GLY A 234 -5.32 -5.06 -11.96
N TRP A 235 -5.73 -4.79 -13.19
CA TRP A 235 -4.87 -4.82 -14.36
C TRP A 235 -5.37 -3.88 -15.46
N ALA A 236 -4.49 -3.50 -16.37
CA ALA A 236 -4.79 -2.67 -17.53
C ALA A 236 -3.98 -3.10 -18.77
N GLY A 237 -4.53 -2.85 -19.96
CA GLY A 237 -4.01 -3.29 -21.25
C GLY A 237 -4.62 -4.62 -21.70
N ARG A 238 -3.80 -5.63 -21.99
CA ARG A 238 -4.22 -6.94 -22.50
C ARG A 238 -4.61 -7.90 -21.37
N GLU A 239 -5.85 -8.39 -21.35
CA GLU A 239 -6.38 -9.30 -20.30
C GLU A 239 -5.46 -10.48 -19.93
N ASN A 240 -4.98 -11.23 -20.92
CA ASN A 240 -4.14 -12.42 -20.70
C ASN A 240 -2.66 -12.11 -20.42
N THR A 241 -2.18 -10.92 -20.79
CA THR A 241 -0.77 -10.50 -20.64
C THR A 241 -0.67 -9.03 -20.25
N PRO A 242 -1.22 -8.64 -19.08
CA PRO A 242 -1.48 -7.25 -18.77
C PRO A 242 -0.18 -6.46 -18.54
N PRO A 243 0.11 -5.43 -19.36
CA PRO A 243 1.30 -4.59 -19.18
C PRO A 243 1.29 -3.77 -17.89
N ALA A 244 0.15 -3.58 -17.23
CA ALA A 244 0.10 -3.09 -15.85
C ALA A 244 -0.76 -4.02 -15.00
N LYS A 245 -0.24 -4.46 -13.84
CA LYS A 245 -0.97 -5.26 -12.86
C LYS A 245 -0.64 -4.79 -11.45
N ALA A 246 -1.65 -4.77 -10.57
CA ALA A 246 -1.51 -4.46 -9.15
C ALA A 246 -2.32 -5.44 -8.30
N ASN A 247 -1.78 -5.79 -7.14
CA ASN A 247 -2.46 -6.57 -6.11
C ASN A 247 -2.12 -5.94 -4.77
N LEU A 248 -3.10 -5.90 -3.87
CA LEU A 248 -2.98 -5.48 -2.48
C LEU A 248 -3.86 -6.41 -1.65
N SER A 249 -3.34 -6.88 -0.52
CA SER A 249 -4.04 -7.70 0.45
C SER A 249 -3.72 -7.18 1.85
N TYR A 250 -4.74 -7.03 2.67
CA TYR A 250 -4.65 -6.59 4.05
C TYR A 250 -5.56 -7.48 4.90
N SER A 251 -5.13 -7.80 6.12
CA SER A 251 -5.98 -8.36 7.16
C SER A 251 -5.56 -7.90 8.54
N TRP A 252 -6.53 -7.83 9.45
CA TRP A 252 -6.33 -7.56 10.87
C TRP A 252 -7.19 -8.51 11.69
N THR A 253 -6.54 -9.41 12.42
CA THR A 253 -7.15 -10.37 13.35
C THR A 253 -6.78 -10.00 14.79
N GLU A 254 -7.40 -10.64 15.78
CA GLU A 254 -7.01 -10.48 17.18
C GLU A 254 -5.52 -10.83 17.41
N SER A 255 -4.99 -11.76 16.61
CA SER A 255 -3.63 -12.32 16.65
C SER A 255 -2.57 -11.58 15.81
N GLY A 256 -2.94 -10.55 15.03
CA GLY A 256 -1.96 -9.80 14.23
C GLY A 256 -2.52 -9.07 13.02
N VAL A 257 -1.61 -8.49 12.24
CA VAL A 257 -1.90 -7.70 11.04
C VAL A 257 -1.03 -8.19 9.89
N GLN A 258 -1.63 -8.47 8.73
CA GLN A 258 -0.90 -8.72 7.49
C GLN A 258 -1.19 -7.62 6.46
N LEU A 259 -0.16 -7.20 5.72
CA LEU A 259 -0.25 -6.27 4.60
C LEU A 259 0.74 -6.69 3.50
N LYS A 260 0.24 -6.97 2.30
CA LYS A 260 1.01 -7.53 1.18
C LYS A 260 0.62 -6.87 -0.14
N GLY A 261 1.62 -6.49 -0.95
CA GLY A 261 1.41 -5.97 -2.30
C GLY A 261 1.87 -6.94 -3.40
N ALA A 262 1.70 -6.52 -4.66
CA ALA A 262 2.45 -6.94 -5.85
C ALA A 262 2.10 -5.99 -7.01
N VAL A 263 3.02 -5.14 -7.50
CA VAL A 263 2.81 -4.39 -8.74
C VAL A 263 3.81 -4.80 -9.81
N ALA A 264 3.32 -5.00 -11.04
CA ALA A 264 4.13 -5.33 -12.20
C ALA A 264 3.78 -4.36 -13.33
N TYR A 265 4.82 -3.85 -14.01
CA TYR A 265 4.68 -2.94 -15.14
C TYR A 265 5.64 -3.32 -16.26
N HIS A 266 5.11 -3.44 -17.47
CA HIS A 266 5.81 -3.86 -18.68
C HIS A 266 5.64 -2.78 -19.76
N THR A 267 6.76 -2.39 -20.36
CA THR A 267 6.76 -1.70 -21.66
C THR A 267 6.95 -2.73 -22.77
N LYS A 268 7.27 -2.31 -24.00
CA LYS A 268 7.61 -3.23 -25.10
C LYS A 268 8.89 -4.02 -24.84
N SER A 269 9.87 -3.45 -24.13
CA SER A 269 11.20 -4.06 -23.94
C SER A 269 11.69 -4.12 -22.49
N ARG A 270 11.02 -3.43 -21.56
CA ARG A 270 11.44 -3.32 -20.14
C ARG A 270 10.35 -3.81 -19.19
N VAL A 271 10.77 -4.35 -18.05
CA VAL A 271 9.87 -4.86 -16.99
C VAL A 271 10.31 -4.29 -15.65
N ALA A 272 9.34 -3.88 -14.83
CA ALA A 272 9.53 -3.44 -13.45
C ALA A 272 8.53 -4.15 -12.51
N ASN A 273 8.95 -4.44 -11.28
CA ASN A 273 8.11 -5.01 -10.21
C ASN A 273 8.52 -4.50 -8.81
N ALA A 274 7.53 -4.27 -7.95
CA ALA A 274 7.66 -3.69 -6.60
C ALA A 274 6.49 -4.06 -5.65
N ALA A 275 6.78 -4.43 -4.39
CA ALA A 275 5.79 -4.54 -3.32
C ALA A 275 6.37 -4.54 -1.90
N PHE A 276 5.90 -5.47 -1.06
CA PHE A 276 6.20 -5.75 0.34
C PHE A 276 5.36 -6.98 0.74
N ASP A 277 5.82 -7.78 1.70
CA ASP A 277 4.98 -8.64 2.54
C ASP A 277 5.33 -8.33 4.00
N VAL A 278 4.34 -7.86 4.76
CA VAL A 278 4.43 -7.41 6.15
C VAL A 278 3.46 -8.26 6.97
N ASN A 279 3.97 -8.98 7.96
CA ASN A 279 3.19 -9.78 8.90
C ASN A 279 3.64 -9.42 10.32
N VAL A 280 2.75 -8.82 11.12
CA VAL A 280 3.02 -8.43 12.50
C VAL A 280 2.11 -9.24 13.43
N THR A 281 2.68 -10.22 14.12
CA THR A 281 1.99 -11.03 15.12
C THR A 281 1.95 -10.28 16.45
N GLY A 282 0.82 -10.34 17.15
CA GLY A 282 0.62 -9.63 18.42
C GLY A 282 -0.76 -9.90 19.01
N THR A 283 -1.18 -9.07 19.96
CA THR A 283 -2.56 -9.06 20.47
C THR A 283 -3.21 -7.70 20.27
N THR A 284 -4.45 -7.68 19.77
CA THR A 284 -5.24 -6.46 19.62
C THR A 284 -6.35 -6.38 20.68
N ALA A 285 -6.43 -5.25 21.37
CA ALA A 285 -7.52 -4.91 22.30
C ALA A 285 -8.22 -3.61 21.85
N GLY A 286 -9.52 -3.50 22.15
CA GLY A 286 -10.29 -2.27 21.89
C GLY A 286 -10.37 -1.84 20.42
N ARG A 287 -10.27 -2.77 19.45
CA ARG A 287 -10.17 -2.42 18.02
C ARG A 287 -11.33 -1.58 17.48
N CYS A 288 -12.53 -1.72 18.04
CA CYS A 288 -13.71 -0.94 17.64
C CYS A 288 -13.86 0.38 18.41
N THR A 289 -12.94 0.70 19.33
CA THR A 289 -13.06 1.80 20.31
C THR A 289 -11.75 2.59 20.37
N PRO A 290 -11.56 3.64 19.54
CA PRO A 290 -10.26 4.32 19.39
C PRO A 290 -9.59 4.81 20.68
N GLN A 291 -10.37 5.15 21.72
CA GLN A 291 -9.85 5.57 23.03
C GLN A 291 -9.26 4.42 23.87
N ALA A 292 -9.67 3.16 23.59
CA ALA A 292 -9.20 1.95 24.26
C ALA A 292 -8.42 1.03 23.29
N PHE A 293 -8.12 1.51 22.08
CA PHE A 293 -7.32 0.79 21.10
C PHE A 293 -5.91 0.54 21.65
N SER A 294 -5.48 -0.73 21.59
CA SER A 294 -4.10 -1.12 21.88
C SER A 294 -3.72 -2.31 21.02
N PHE A 295 -2.54 -2.25 20.40
CA PHE A 295 -1.92 -3.39 19.73
C PHE A 295 -0.53 -3.67 20.31
N THR A 296 -0.32 -4.89 20.77
CA THR A 296 0.91 -5.34 21.45
C THR A 296 1.62 -6.37 20.57
N PRO A 297 2.52 -5.95 19.66
CA PRO A 297 3.26 -6.86 18.79
C PRO A 297 4.28 -7.71 19.56
N THR A 298 4.36 -8.99 19.20
CA THR A 298 5.32 -9.97 19.74
C THR A 298 6.36 -10.41 18.70
N ARG A 299 6.04 -10.26 17.41
CA ARG A 299 6.89 -10.62 16.26
C ARG A 299 6.53 -9.78 15.04
N ALA A 300 7.51 -9.49 14.20
CA ALA A 300 7.27 -8.99 12.84
C ALA A 300 8.11 -9.75 11.82
N ASP A 301 7.56 -9.98 10.64
CA ASP A 301 8.24 -10.42 9.43
C ASP A 301 7.93 -9.43 8.31
N VAL A 302 8.96 -8.79 7.77
CA VAL A 302 8.89 -7.86 6.64
C VAL A 302 9.88 -8.32 5.57
N SER A 303 9.43 -8.47 4.32
CA SER A 303 10.25 -9.02 3.23
C SER A 303 9.89 -8.46 1.87
N ALA A 304 10.89 -8.22 1.00
CA ALA A 304 10.71 -7.34 -0.15
C ALA A 304 11.88 -7.35 -1.21
N GLN A 305 11.66 -7.52 -2.54
CA GLN A 305 12.64 -7.34 -3.69
C GLN A 305 12.23 -6.35 -4.86
N VAL A 306 12.76 -5.12 -4.99
CA VAL A 306 12.44 -4.24 -6.14
C VAL A 306 13.28 -4.68 -7.32
N ASN A 307 12.67 -4.72 -8.51
CA ASN A 307 13.36 -5.04 -9.74
C ASN A 307 12.89 -4.09 -10.84
N VAL A 308 13.81 -3.24 -11.30
CA VAL A 308 13.66 -2.20 -12.32
C VAL A 308 14.85 -2.39 -13.28
N PRO A 309 14.78 -2.03 -14.57
CA PRO A 309 15.90 -2.24 -15.50
C PRO A 309 17.20 -1.59 -14.98
N GLY A 310 18.23 -2.43 -14.77
CA GLY A 310 19.52 -2.03 -14.19
C GLY A 310 19.56 -1.92 -12.66
N HIS A 311 18.44 -2.13 -11.97
CA HIS A 311 18.27 -1.86 -10.53
C HIS A 311 17.50 -2.98 -9.82
N ASN A 312 18.21 -3.85 -9.11
CA ASN A 312 17.62 -4.83 -8.20
C ASN A 312 18.03 -4.53 -6.74
N ALA A 313 17.09 -4.53 -5.79
CA ALA A 313 17.40 -4.46 -4.36
C ALA A 313 16.42 -5.29 -3.54
N GLN A 314 16.86 -5.88 -2.42
CA GLN A 314 16.00 -6.67 -1.54
C GLN A 314 16.16 -6.28 -0.07
N ALA A 315 15.07 -5.91 0.59
CA ALA A 315 15.04 -5.63 2.03
C ALA A 315 14.33 -6.76 2.79
N THR A 316 14.85 -7.09 3.98
CA THR A 316 14.18 -7.92 4.98
C THR A 316 14.35 -7.32 6.37
N LEU A 317 13.34 -7.49 7.21
CA LEU A 317 13.36 -7.15 8.64
C LEU A 317 12.52 -8.18 9.40
N TYR A 318 13.18 -8.91 10.28
CA TYR A 318 12.57 -9.83 11.23
C TYR A 318 12.74 -9.29 12.64
N LEU A 319 11.64 -9.19 13.37
CA LEU A 319 11.61 -8.90 14.80
C LEU A 319 11.09 -10.14 15.55
N ARG A 320 11.74 -10.49 16.66
CA ARG A 320 11.37 -11.62 17.52
C ARG A 320 11.32 -11.23 18.98
N ASP A 321 10.54 -11.99 19.74
CA ASP A 321 10.47 -11.93 21.19
C ASP A 321 10.22 -10.51 21.72
N LEU A 322 9.43 -9.73 20.96
CA LEU A 322 9.10 -8.35 21.29
C LEU A 322 8.29 -8.32 22.59
N LYS A 323 8.75 -7.52 23.55
CA LYS A 323 8.10 -7.29 24.84
C LYS A 323 8.08 -5.80 25.12
N ASN A 324 7.09 -5.35 25.89
CA ASN A 324 6.87 -3.97 26.30
C ASN A 324 6.63 -2.97 25.14
N MET A 325 6.51 -3.45 23.89
CA MET A 325 6.09 -2.65 22.75
C MET A 325 4.56 -2.60 22.73
N VAL A 326 3.98 -1.41 22.92
CA VAL A 326 2.53 -1.18 22.92
C VAL A 326 2.22 -0.02 22.00
N ILE A 327 1.36 -0.25 21.01
CA ILE A 327 0.88 0.75 20.08
C ILE A 327 -0.52 1.16 20.54
N SER A 328 -0.59 2.24 21.31
CA SER A 328 -1.83 2.89 21.77
C SER A 328 -1.61 4.40 21.94
N ASP A 329 -2.68 5.18 21.99
CA ASP A 329 -2.60 6.64 22.14
C ASP A 329 -1.87 7.06 23.44
N SER A 330 -2.07 6.32 24.54
CA SER A 330 -1.42 6.56 25.82
C SER A 330 0.05 6.09 25.84
N ALA A 331 0.36 4.93 25.25
CA ALA A 331 1.72 4.41 25.22
C ALA A 331 2.65 5.29 24.35
N LEU A 332 2.18 5.73 23.18
CA LEU A 332 2.97 6.55 22.26
C LEU A 332 3.17 8.00 22.73
N LYS A 333 2.39 8.47 23.72
CA LYS A 333 2.53 9.79 24.37
C LYS A 333 3.33 9.76 25.67
N ALA A 334 3.81 8.60 26.11
CA ALA A 334 4.73 8.51 27.23
C ALA A 334 6.05 9.24 26.90
N GLU A 335 6.77 9.72 27.91
CA GLU A 335 8.01 10.50 27.74
C GLU A 335 9.10 9.74 26.96
N GLN A 336 9.17 8.41 27.13
CA GLN A 336 10.19 7.55 26.54
C GLN A 336 9.53 6.23 26.05
N PRO A 337 8.69 6.26 25.00
CA PRO A 337 7.70 5.22 24.70
C PRO A 337 8.31 3.87 24.28
N PHE A 338 9.59 3.86 23.88
CA PHE A 338 10.29 2.66 23.44
C PHE A 338 11.36 2.15 24.42
N LYS A 339 11.65 2.86 25.52
CA LYS A 339 12.81 2.57 26.40
C LYS A 339 12.83 1.17 26.99
N ALA A 340 11.66 0.60 27.28
CA ALA A 340 11.54 -0.75 27.84
C ALA A 340 11.44 -1.86 26.76
N VAL A 341 11.45 -1.52 25.46
CA VAL A 341 11.24 -2.49 24.38
C VAL A 341 12.44 -3.42 24.25
N SER A 342 12.19 -4.70 24.47
CA SER A 342 13.18 -5.78 24.29
C SER A 342 12.74 -6.74 23.18
N GLY A 343 13.70 -7.42 22.57
CA GLY A 343 13.49 -8.43 21.53
C GLY A 343 14.77 -8.62 20.73
N ARG A 344 14.70 -9.31 19.59
CA ARG A 344 15.80 -9.44 18.63
C ARG A 344 15.41 -8.84 17.29
N ILE A 345 16.36 -8.15 16.65
CA ILE A 345 16.26 -7.68 15.27
C ILE A 345 17.24 -8.45 14.39
N ASN A 346 16.77 -8.76 13.18
CA ASN A 346 17.56 -9.33 12.11
C ASN A 346 17.05 -8.72 10.80
N ALA A 347 17.84 -7.82 10.20
CA ALA A 347 17.48 -7.11 8.99
C ALA A 347 18.65 -7.09 8.00
N SER A 348 18.32 -7.07 6.71
CA SER A 348 19.30 -6.92 5.64
C SER A 348 18.74 -6.13 4.47
N LEU A 349 19.61 -5.44 3.76
CA LEU A 349 19.35 -4.80 2.48
C LEU A 349 20.41 -5.28 1.49
N SER A 350 20.00 -5.91 0.39
CA SER A 350 20.85 -6.22 -0.75
C SER A 350 20.59 -5.25 -1.91
N HIS A 351 21.59 -5.07 -2.76
CA HIS A 351 21.52 -4.37 -4.03
C HIS A 351 22.34 -5.16 -5.07
N GLN A 352 21.78 -5.37 -6.26
CA GLN A 352 22.33 -6.22 -7.32
C GLN A 352 22.69 -7.64 -6.83
N GLY A 353 21.89 -8.21 -5.91
CA GLY A 353 22.14 -9.52 -5.29
C GLY A 353 23.24 -9.55 -4.22
N THR A 354 23.96 -8.45 -3.97
CA THR A 354 25.00 -8.33 -2.92
C THR A 354 24.45 -7.64 -1.68
N VAL A 355 24.77 -8.10 -0.47
CA VAL A 355 24.27 -7.46 0.77
C VAL A 355 24.97 -6.12 0.98
N ALA A 356 24.25 -5.00 0.92
CA ALA A 356 24.78 -3.65 1.07
C ALA A 356 24.77 -3.17 2.54
N LEU A 357 23.76 -3.59 3.32
CA LEU A 357 23.62 -3.26 4.74
C LEU A 357 23.00 -4.43 5.51
N THR A 358 23.42 -4.62 6.77
CA THR A 358 22.81 -5.55 7.74
C THR A 358 22.56 -4.84 9.07
N ALA A 359 21.59 -5.32 9.85
CA ALA A 359 21.40 -4.97 11.25
C ALA A 359 20.99 -6.22 12.05
N PHE A 360 21.80 -6.64 13.01
CA PHE A 360 21.56 -7.87 13.78
C PHE A 360 21.97 -7.72 15.25
N GLY A 361 21.08 -8.12 16.15
CA GLY A 361 21.35 -8.13 17.58
C GLY A 361 20.10 -8.02 18.43
N GLU A 362 20.29 -7.81 19.73
CA GLU A 362 19.19 -7.64 20.69
C GLU A 362 18.84 -6.15 20.84
N LEU A 363 17.55 -5.86 20.94
CA LEU A 363 17.04 -4.49 21.03
C LEU A 363 17.35 -3.87 22.40
N ALA A 364 17.19 -4.66 23.47
CA ALA A 364 17.51 -4.24 24.83
C ALA A 364 18.89 -4.75 25.26
N SER A 365 19.42 -4.15 26.33
CA SER A 365 20.69 -4.50 26.97
C SER A 365 20.48 -4.73 28.47
N SER A 366 21.35 -5.51 29.11
CA SER A 366 21.35 -5.76 30.55
C SER A 366 22.09 -4.68 31.38
N ASN A 367 22.54 -3.60 30.74
CA ASN A 367 23.19 -2.47 31.39
C ASN A 367 22.23 -1.66 32.28
N VAL A 368 22.79 -0.83 33.17
CA VAL A 368 22.03 -0.04 34.16
C VAL A 368 21.13 1.04 33.53
N ASN A 369 21.47 1.52 32.33
CA ASN A 369 20.63 2.38 31.50
C ASN A 369 20.79 1.95 30.03
N PRO A 370 20.02 0.97 29.54
CA PRO A 370 20.10 0.49 28.16
C PRO A 370 19.22 1.35 27.25
N LEU A 371 19.68 1.65 26.03
CA LEU A 371 18.85 2.24 24.98
C LEU A 371 18.45 1.17 23.93
N PRO A 372 17.24 1.28 23.34
CA PRO A 372 16.82 0.40 22.26
C PRO A 372 17.75 0.52 21.04
N GLY A 373 18.60 -0.48 20.83
CA GLY A 373 19.58 -0.52 19.73
C GLY A 373 21.04 -0.70 20.13
N ASP A 374 21.39 -0.63 21.42
CA ASP A 374 22.79 -0.72 21.91
C ASP A 374 23.55 -1.96 21.41
N GLN A 375 22.87 -3.12 21.36
CA GLN A 375 23.46 -4.41 20.97
C GLN A 375 23.18 -4.80 19.51
N VAL A 376 22.49 -3.92 18.76
CA VAL A 376 22.19 -4.14 17.34
C VAL A 376 23.39 -3.71 16.51
N LYS A 377 24.16 -4.69 16.02
CA LYS A 377 25.30 -4.43 15.14
C LYS A 377 24.79 -4.11 13.74
N VAL A 378 25.03 -2.90 13.28
CA VAL A 378 24.74 -2.45 11.91
C VAL A 378 26.03 -2.46 11.12
N GLN A 379 26.02 -3.06 9.92
CA GLN A 379 27.20 -3.20 9.06
C GLN A 379 26.91 -2.74 7.64
N TYR A 380 27.85 -2.04 7.01
CA TYR A 380 27.73 -1.51 5.64
C TYR A 380 29.10 -1.14 5.07
N ILE A 381 29.22 -0.96 3.75
CA ILE A 381 30.45 -0.46 3.12
C ILE A 381 30.43 1.07 3.02
N LYS A 382 31.55 1.71 3.34
CA LYS A 382 31.81 3.16 3.18
C LYS A 382 33.30 3.40 2.91
N GLY A 383 33.63 4.07 1.81
CA GLY A 383 35.00 4.39 1.42
C GLY A 383 35.86 3.14 1.19
N GLY A 384 35.31 2.12 0.53
CA GLY A 384 35.95 0.83 0.28
C GLY A 384 36.09 -0.08 1.51
N ALA A 385 35.73 0.36 2.71
CA ALA A 385 35.88 -0.39 3.95
C ALA A 385 34.54 -0.87 4.54
N LEU A 386 34.55 -2.02 5.21
CA LEU A 386 33.45 -2.48 6.04
C LEU A 386 33.40 -1.68 7.34
N VAL A 387 32.32 -0.93 7.54
CA VAL A 387 31.99 -0.30 8.82
C VAL A 387 31.12 -1.26 9.63
N THR A 388 31.34 -1.31 10.95
CA THR A 388 30.43 -1.94 11.92
C THR A 388 30.22 -0.95 13.07
N THR A 389 28.97 -0.71 13.42
CA THR A 389 28.52 0.27 14.42
C THR A 389 27.30 -0.28 15.20
N THR A 390 26.86 0.39 16.26
CA THR A 390 25.56 0.12 16.88
C THR A 390 24.44 0.80 16.08
N LEU A 391 23.18 0.36 16.27
CA LEU A 391 22.02 1.07 15.75
C LEU A 391 21.86 2.42 16.45
N GLU A 392 22.04 2.46 17.77
CA GLU A 392 21.97 3.68 18.60
C GLU A 392 22.89 4.79 18.06
N ALA A 393 24.15 4.49 17.74
CA ALA A 393 25.11 5.46 17.19
C ALA A 393 24.81 5.91 15.74
N LEU A 394 23.76 5.40 15.10
CA LEU A 394 23.23 5.88 13.82
C LEU A 394 21.95 6.73 13.95
N ILE A 395 21.32 6.76 15.13
CA ILE A 395 20.13 7.59 15.44
C ILE A 395 20.38 8.62 16.54
N ALA A 396 21.52 8.56 17.24
CA ALA A 396 22.03 9.66 18.05
C ALA A 396 22.35 10.89 17.15
N PRO A 397 21.93 12.12 17.53
CA PRO A 397 22.04 13.33 16.71
C PRO A 397 23.39 14.07 16.80
#